data_AF-A0A401J8B5-F1
#
_entry.id   AF-A0A401J8B5-F1
#
_cell.length_a   1.000
_cell.length_b   1.000
_cell.length_c   1.000
_cell.angle_alpha   90.00
_cell.angle_beta   90.00
_cell.angle_gamma   90.00
#
_symmetry.space_group_name_H-M   'P 1'
#
loop_
_entity.id
_entity.type
_entity.pdbx_description
1 polymer ?
#
loop_
_entity_poly.entity_id
_entity_poly.type
_entity_poly.pdbx_seq_one_letter_code
_entity_poly.pdbx_strand_id
1 'polypeptide(L)' 'MQKVDQFDSFDRRREKQRAREQDDHDLKSGVISPEALGQRNGFFSGVDFSRASVRRSRRGAA' A
#
# COMPACT_ATOMS: atom_id res chain seq x y z
N MET A 1 0.63 29.52 8.15
CA MET A 1 0.14 28.41 8.99
C MET A 1 -0.94 27.69 8.19
N GLN A 2 -0.61 26.55 7.56
CA GLN A 2 -1.62 25.79 6.80
C GLN A 2 -2.67 25.29 7.80
N LYS A 3 -3.93 25.65 7.59
CA LYS A 3 -5.04 25.09 8.35
C LYS A 3 -5.13 23.63 7.94
N VAL A 4 -4.86 22.73 8.88
CA VAL A 4 -5.14 21.31 8.70
C VAL A 4 -6.66 21.22 8.71
N ASP A 5 -7.27 20.92 7.57
CA ASP A 5 -8.69 20.62 7.49
C ASP A 5 -9.03 19.60 8.57
N GLN A 6 -10.08 19.87 9.34
CA GLN A 6 -10.48 18.99 10.45
C GLN A 6 -10.66 17.58 9.91
N PHE A 7 -9.86 16.65 10.42
CA PHE A 7 -9.90 15.27 10.00
C PHE A 7 -11.23 14.66 10.45
N ASP A 8 -12.16 14.51 9.51
CA ASP A 8 -13.40 13.77 9.75
C ASP A 8 -13.23 12.28 9.40
N SER A 9 -13.31 11.46 10.44
CA SER A 9 -13.27 10.01 10.33
C SER A 9 -14.39 9.41 9.48
N PHE A 10 -15.58 10.04 9.43
CA PHE A 10 -16.70 9.58 8.63
C PHE A 10 -16.46 9.79 7.14
N ASP A 11 -15.97 10.97 6.77
CA ASP A 11 -15.59 11.27 5.39
C ASP A 11 -14.46 10.37 4.92
N ARG A 12 -13.44 10.16 5.76
CA ARG A 12 -12.34 9.24 5.44
C ARG A 12 -12.81 7.80 5.26
N ARG A 13 -13.78 7.35 6.07
CA ARG A 13 -14.39 6.01 5.93
C ARG A 13 -15.14 5.88 4.61
N ARG A 14 -15.92 6.90 4.23
CA ARG A 14 -16.67 6.91 2.96
C ARG A 14 -15.73 6.89 1.76
N GLU A 15 -14.67 7.68 1.80
CA GLU A 15 -13.64 7.71 0.76
C GLU A 15 -12.94 6.34 0.61
N LYS A 16 -12.52 5.74 1.73
CA LYS A 16 -11.93 4.39 1.72
C LYS A 16 -12.89 3.33 1.19
N GLN A 17 -14.17 3.43 1.50
CA GLN A 17 -15.18 2.50 1.01
C GLN A 17 -15.31 2.57 -0.52
N ARG A 18 -15.40 3.79 -1.07
CA ARG A 18 -15.43 4.00 -2.53
C ARG A 18 -14.19 3.45 -3.23
N ALA A 19 -13.02 3.65 -2.64
CA ALA A 19 -11.77 3.12 -3.19
C ALA A 19 -11.80 1.57 -3.28
N ARG A 20 -12.32 0.90 -2.24
CA ARG A 20 -12.47 -0.57 -2.25
C ARG A 20 -13.45 -1.06 -3.31
N GLU A 21 -14.58 -0.37 -3.47
CA GLU A 21 -15.57 -0.70 -4.50
C GLU A 21 -14.99 -0.57 -5.91
N GLN A 22 -14.15 0.44 -6.14
CA GLN A 22 -13.43 0.61 -7.40
C GLN A 22 -12.38 -0.49 -7.60
N ASP A 23 -11.57 -0.80 -6.59
CA ASP A 23 -10.58 -1.88 -6.66
C ASP A 23 -11.26 -3.23 -6.97
N ASP A 24 -12.40 -3.52 -6.33
CA ASP A 24 -13.18 -4.74 -6.60
C ASP A 24 -13.70 -4.78 -8.05
N HIS A 25 -14.12 -3.64 -8.59
CA HIS A 25 -14.54 -3.54 -9.99
C HIS A 25 -13.36 -3.74 -10.95
N ASP A 26 -12.22 -3.13 -10.67
CA ASP A 26 -11.01 -3.22 -11.50
C ASP A 26 -10.42 -4.64 -11.48
N LEU A 27 -10.51 -5.34 -10.34
CA LEU A 27 -10.18 -6.75 -10.23
C LEU A 27 -11.12 -7.63 -11.06
N LYS A 28 -12.43 -7.40 -10.96
CA LYS A 28 -13.44 -8.18 -11.71
C LYS A 28 -13.36 -7.97 -13.22
N SER A 29 -13.07 -6.74 -13.64
CA SER A 29 -12.91 -6.38 -15.05
C SER A 29 -11.54 -6.76 -15.62
N GLY A 30 -10.60 -7.21 -14.78
CA GLY A 30 -9.24 -7.57 -15.19
C GLY A 30 -8.36 -6.38 -15.53
N VAL A 31 -8.78 -5.16 -15.19
CA VAL A 31 -8.00 -3.92 -15.37
C VAL A 31 -6.76 -3.92 -14.48
N ILE A 32 -6.87 -4.50 -13.28
CA ILE A 32 -5.74 -4.73 -12.36
C ILE A 32 -5.69 -6.19 -11.93
N SER A 33 -4.48 -6.74 -11.79
CA SER A 33 -4.30 -8.07 -11.21
C SER A 33 -4.32 -8.00 -9.68
N PRO A 34 -4.69 -9.10 -8.99
CA PRO A 34 -4.59 -9.18 -7.53
C PRO A 34 -3.18 -8.88 -7.01
N GLU A 35 -2.15 -9.34 -7.73
CA GLU A 35 -0.74 -9.09 -7.39
C GLU A 35 -0.38 -7.61 -7.52
N ALA A 36 -0.82 -6.93 -8.58
CA ALA A 36 -0.57 -5.51 -8.79
C ALA A 36 -1.29 -4.64 -7.74
N LEU A 37 -2.51 -5.01 -7.37
CA LEU A 37 -3.23 -4.34 -6.29
C LEU A 37 -2.52 -4.55 -4.93
N GLY A 38 -2.06 -5.78 -4.66
CA GLY A 38 -1.25 -6.10 -3.49
C GLY A 38 0.07 -5.33 -3.45
N GLN A 39 0.75 -5.16 -4.58
CA GLN A 39 1.96 -4.36 -4.69
C GLN A 39 1.71 -2.87 -4.42
N ARG A 40 0.58 -2.30 -4.86
CA ARG A 40 0.21 -0.90 -4.56
C ARG A 40 -0.11 -0.69 -3.08
N ASN A 41 -0.82 -1.64 -2.47
CA ASN A 41 -1.34 -1.52 -1.10
C ASN A 41 -0.39 -2.08 -0.03
N GLY A 42 0.67 -2.78 -0.42
CA GLY A 42 1.62 -3.40 0.49
C GLY A 42 2.34 -2.36 1.35
N PHE A 43 2.69 -2.75 2.58
CA PHE A 43 3.39 -1.87 3.53
C PHE A 43 4.72 -1.31 2.96
N PHE A 44 5.37 -2.07 2.08
CA PHE A 44 6.63 -1.70 1.44
C PHE A 44 6.46 -1.18 0.00
N SER A 45 5.24 -0.83 -0.42
CA SER A 45 4.97 -0.38 -1.80
C SER A 45 5.74 0.89 -2.19
N GLY A 46 6.10 1.73 -1.21
CA GLY A 46 6.91 2.93 -1.40
C GLY A 46 8.42 2.71 -1.27
N VAL A 47 8.88 1.48 -1.03
CA VAL A 47 10.31 1.18 -0.87
C VAL A 47 10.89 0.72 -2.20
N ASP A 48 11.90 1.44 -2.69
CA ASP A 48 12.70 0.97 -3.81
C ASP A 48 13.72 -0.08 -3.34
N PHE A 49 13.50 -1.32 -3.75
CA PHE A 49 14.39 -2.44 -3.45
C PHE A 49 15.53 -2.62 -4.46
N SER A 50 15.65 -1.77 -5.48
CA SER A 50 16.68 -1.88 -6.53
C SER A 50 18.11 -1.94 -5.99
N ARG A 51 18.35 -1.30 -4.84
CA ARG A 51 19.64 -1.27 -4.14
C ARG A 51 19.65 -2.05 -2.83
N ALA A 52 18.57 -2.77 -2.53
CA ALA A 52 18.47 -3.55 -1.31
C ALA A 52 19.37 -4.80 -1.40
N SER A 53 20.09 -5.10 -0.32
CA SER A 53 20.92 -6.31 -0.23
C SER A 53 20.67 -7.00 1.10
N VAL A 54 20.42 -8.32 1.08
CA VAL A 54 20.32 -9.12 2.30
C VAL A 54 21.73 -9.40 2.82
N ARG A 55 22.15 -8.72 3.89
CA ARG A 55 23.43 -8.99 4.56
C ARG A 55 23.22 -10.07 5.62
N ARG A 56 23.84 -11.24 5.42
CA ARG A 56 23.92 -12.27 6.47
C ARG A 56 24.97 -11.84 7.50
N SER A 57 24.53 -11.59 8.73
CA SER A 57 25.44 -11.37 9.87
C SER A 57 26.21 -12.66 10.16
N ARG A 58 27.55 -12.63 10.16
CA ARG A 58 28.38 -13.74 10.65
C ARG A 58 28.53 -13.75 12.18
N ARG A 59 27.48 -13.43 12.92
CA ARG A 59 27.47 -13.69 14.37
C ARG A 59 26.84 -15.05 14.59
N GLY A 60 27.67 -16.07 14.75
CA GLY A 60 27.22 -17.44 15.02
C GLY A 60 28.14 -18.57 14.53
N ALA A 61 29.40 -18.28 14.21
CA ALA A 61 30.43 -19.31 14.13
C ALA A 61 31.42 -19.04 15.27
N ALA A 62 31.06 -19.53 16.45
CA ALA A 62 31.94 -19.71 17.60
C ALA A 62 31.64 -21.08 18.19
#